data_AF-A0A8J2XTQ2-F1
#
_entry.id   AF-A0A8J2XTQ2-F1
#
_cell.length_a   1.000
_cell.length_b   1.000
_cell.length_c   1.000
_cell.angle_alpha   90.00
_cell.angle_beta   90.00
_cell.angle_gamma   90.00
#
_symmetry.space_group_name_H-M   'P 1'
#
loop_
_entity.id
_entity.type
_entity.pdbx_description
1 polymer ?
#
loop_
_entity_poly.entity_id
_entity_poly.type
_entity_poly.pdbx_seq_one_letter_code
_entity_poly.pdbx_strand_id
1 'polypeptide(L)'
;MRDFVSFAIRNERGAYTPFILEDSVSAGHGSEFLAGCLNDTATFTPDERQQIRAWASHPPFRVWTTELVPDARLIQKDTIVSIFSNRHRDGWAYFYSHVGQSFNTFGCPLFLRNYTWCIFYAGSHCGWLCGGGRLALYKKDGDNWVFVKDWGSWVS
;
A
#
# COMPACT_ATOMS: atom_id res chain seq x y z
N MET A 1 -8.71 -9.37 7.75
CA MET A 1 -8.15 -8.09 7.25
C MET A 1 -7.09 -7.53 8.20
N ARG A 2 -7.42 -7.25 9.48
CA ARG A 2 -6.48 -6.71 10.48
C ARG A 2 -5.15 -7.48 10.58
N ASP A 3 -5.19 -8.82 10.57
CA ASP A 3 -3.98 -9.64 10.66
C ASP A 3 -3.02 -9.40 9.50
N PHE A 4 -3.55 -9.33 8.27
CA PHE A 4 -2.74 -9.06 7.08
C PHE A 4 -2.15 -7.66 7.11
N VAL A 5 -2.96 -6.67 7.49
CA VAL A 5 -2.51 -5.27 7.57
C VAL A 5 -1.42 -5.12 8.64
N SER A 6 -1.54 -5.81 9.78
CA SER A 6 -0.50 -5.85 10.81
C SER A 6 0.78 -6.52 10.29
N PHE A 7 0.66 -7.59 9.50
CA PHE A 7 1.78 -8.20 8.79
C PHE A 7 2.44 -7.20 7.82
N ALA A 8 1.66 -6.51 6.99
CA ALA A 8 2.17 -5.54 6.04
C ALA A 8 2.91 -4.39 6.73
N ILE A 9 2.34 -3.81 7.80
CA ILE A 9 3.00 -2.78 8.60
C ILE A 9 4.33 -3.30 9.17
N ARG A 10 4.37 -4.52 9.71
CA ARG A 10 5.61 -5.11 10.24
C ARG A 10 6.67 -5.33 9.16
N ASN A 11 6.24 -5.69 7.95
CA ASN A 11 7.14 -5.88 6.81
C ASN A 11 7.72 -4.56 6.29
N GLU A 12 6.93 -3.48 6.33
CA GLU A 12 7.37 -2.14 5.89
C GLU A 12 8.07 -1.34 6.99
N ARG A 13 7.89 -1.71 8.27
CA ARG A 13 8.56 -1.04 9.39
C ARG A 13 10.05 -1.37 9.43
N GLY A 14 10.87 -0.35 9.20
CA GLY A 14 12.22 -0.28 9.76
C GLY A 14 12.18 -0.13 11.29
N ALA A 15 13.28 -0.47 11.96
CA ALA A 15 13.25 -0.83 13.39
C ALA A 15 12.83 0.26 14.41
N TYR A 16 12.74 1.57 14.08
CA TYR A 16 12.60 2.60 15.13
C TYR A 16 11.83 3.89 14.79
N THR A 17 10.95 3.92 13.77
CA THR A 17 10.14 5.13 13.48
C THR A 17 8.62 4.88 13.60
N PRO A 18 7.83 5.90 14.03
CA PRO A 18 6.38 5.83 13.94
C PRO A 18 5.96 5.53 12.50
N PHE A 19 5.06 4.56 12.31
CA PHE A 19 4.59 4.20 10.98
C PHE A 19 3.58 5.26 10.52
N ILE A 20 4.02 6.19 9.67
CA ILE A 20 3.14 7.22 9.10
C ILE A 20 2.51 6.65 7.84
N LEU A 21 1.19 6.72 7.74
CA LEU A 21 0.40 6.20 6.62
C LEU A 21 -0.51 7.30 6.07
N GLU A 22 -0.48 7.51 4.76
CA GLU A 22 -1.51 8.29 4.06
C GLU A 22 -2.88 7.66 4.29
N ASP A 23 -3.83 8.45 4.75
CA ASP A 23 -5.17 7.98 5.06
C ASP A 23 -5.94 7.48 3.83
N SER A 24 -5.66 8.01 2.65
CA SER A 24 -6.33 7.56 1.43
C SER A 24 -5.77 6.23 0.92
N VAL A 25 -6.67 5.36 0.47
CA VAL A 25 -6.28 4.14 -0.24
C VAL A 25 -5.57 4.55 -1.52
N SER A 26 -4.31 4.14 -1.65
CA SER A 26 -3.50 4.51 -2.79
C SER A 26 -3.97 3.80 -4.05
N ALA A 27 -4.30 4.59 -5.07
CA ALA A 27 -4.51 4.12 -6.43
C ALA A 27 -3.25 4.26 -7.30
N GLY A 28 -2.09 4.66 -6.73
CA GLY A 28 -0.88 5.15 -7.42
C GLY A 28 -0.21 4.17 -8.40
N HIS A 29 1.12 3.95 -8.29
CA HIS A 29 1.84 3.00 -9.17
C HIS A 29 1.27 1.57 -9.16
N GLY A 30 0.48 1.22 -8.13
CA GLY A 30 -0.27 -0.05 -8.11
C GLY A 30 -1.23 -0.21 -9.29
N SER A 31 -1.73 0.88 -9.88
CA SER A 31 -2.58 0.84 -11.08
C SER A 31 -1.81 0.47 -12.35
N GLU A 32 -0.53 0.85 -12.44
CA GLU A 32 0.37 0.49 -13.55
C GLU A 32 0.65 -1.02 -13.54
N PHE A 33 0.85 -1.59 -12.34
CA PHE A 33 1.11 -3.03 -12.16
C PHE A 33 -0.16 -3.90 -12.23
N LEU A 34 -1.34 -3.28 -12.06
CA LEU A 34 -2.62 -3.98 -12.08
C LEU A 34 -2.90 -4.66 -13.44
N ALA A 35 -2.43 -4.08 -14.54
CA ALA A 35 -2.58 -4.70 -15.86
C ALA A 35 -1.87 -6.05 -15.93
N GLY A 36 -0.67 -6.17 -15.35
CA GLY A 36 0.06 -7.43 -15.22
C GLY A 36 -0.71 -8.44 -14.36
N CYS A 37 -1.26 -8.00 -13.23
CA CYS A 37 -2.10 -8.82 -12.36
C CYS A 37 -3.37 -9.34 -13.09
N LEU A 38 -4.01 -8.50 -13.91
CA LEU A 38 -5.22 -8.85 -14.66
C LEU A 38 -4.95 -9.72 -15.89
N ASN A 39 -3.72 -9.79 -16.38
CA ASN A 39 -3.35 -10.66 -17.51
C ASN A 39 -2.82 -12.03 -17.05
N ASP A 40 -2.70 -12.24 -15.75
CA ASP A 40 -2.13 -13.43 -15.15
C ASP A 40 -3.09 -14.62 -15.14
N THR A 41 -3.03 -15.40 -16.23
CA THR A 41 -3.88 -16.57 -16.43
C THR A 41 -3.37 -17.84 -15.80
N ALA A 42 -2.07 -17.90 -15.46
CA ALA A 42 -1.48 -19.04 -14.78
C ALA A 42 -1.86 -19.07 -13.30
N THR A 43 -2.12 -17.90 -12.70
CA THR A 43 -2.32 -17.75 -11.26
C THR A 43 -3.78 -17.60 -10.88
N PHE A 44 -4.55 -16.86 -11.69
CA PHE A 44 -5.95 -16.54 -11.40
C PHE A 44 -6.91 -17.13 -12.41
N THR A 45 -8.03 -17.62 -11.90
CA THR A 45 -9.17 -18.04 -12.74
C THR A 45 -9.83 -16.82 -13.39
N PRO A 46 -10.65 -17.00 -14.45
CA PRO A 46 -11.41 -15.91 -15.04
C PRO A 46 -12.26 -15.13 -14.02
N ASP A 47 -12.92 -15.84 -13.10
CA ASP A 47 -13.77 -15.25 -12.06
C ASP A 47 -12.95 -14.43 -11.05
N GLU A 48 -11.79 -14.95 -10.63
CA GLU A 48 -10.88 -14.21 -9.75
C GLU A 48 -10.38 -12.93 -10.42
N ARG A 49 -10.06 -12.96 -11.72
CA ARG A 49 -9.68 -11.75 -12.46
C ARG A 49 -10.83 -10.74 -12.58
N GLN A 50 -12.07 -11.21 -12.71
CA GLN A 50 -13.23 -10.33 -12.70
C GLN A 50 -13.43 -9.70 -11.32
N GLN A 51 -13.24 -10.47 -10.24
CA GLN A 51 -13.24 -9.96 -8.88
C GLN A 51 -12.14 -8.91 -8.66
N ILE A 52 -10.91 -9.16 -9.17
CA ILE A 52 -9.79 -8.22 -9.11
C ILE A 52 -10.15 -6.90 -9.80
N ARG A 53 -10.72 -6.98 -11.00
CA ARG A 53 -11.18 -5.80 -11.74
C ARG A 53 -12.27 -5.03 -11.01
N ALA A 54 -13.27 -5.73 -10.47
CA ALA A 54 -14.38 -5.11 -9.75
C ALA A 54 -13.89 -4.38 -8.49
N TRP A 55 -12.97 -5.00 -7.74
CA TRP A 55 -12.38 -4.45 -6.53
C TRP A 55 -11.51 -3.22 -6.81
N ALA A 56 -10.74 -3.23 -7.90
CA ALA A 56 -9.93 -2.08 -8.29
C ALA A 56 -10.79 -0.86 -8.61
N SER A 57 -11.96 -1.06 -9.25
CA SER A 57 -12.90 0.02 -9.55
C SER A 57 -13.71 0.46 -8.32
N HIS A 58 -14.10 -0.49 -7.47
CA HIS A 58 -14.98 -0.28 -6.33
C HIS A 58 -14.39 -0.94 -5.07
N PRO A 59 -13.34 -0.37 -4.49
CA PRO A 59 -12.78 -0.92 -3.26
C PRO A 59 -13.81 -0.77 -2.12
N PRO A 60 -13.86 -1.71 -1.16
CA PRO A 60 -14.83 -1.70 -0.06
C PRO A 60 -14.67 -0.48 0.86
N PHE A 61 -13.50 0.15 0.88
CA PHE A 61 -13.26 1.42 1.54
C PHE A 61 -12.22 2.22 0.76
N ARG A 62 -12.21 3.54 0.97
CA ARG A 62 -11.28 4.48 0.33
C ARG A 62 -10.36 5.20 1.31
N VAL A 63 -10.60 5.03 2.60
CA VAL A 63 -9.87 5.72 3.68
C VAL A 63 -9.52 4.71 4.76
N TRP A 64 -8.26 4.70 5.18
CA TRP A 64 -7.73 4.03 6.34
C TRP A 64 -8.16 4.76 7.61
N THR A 65 -8.56 4.00 8.63
CA THR A 65 -8.94 4.54 9.92
C THR A 65 -8.12 3.90 11.03
N THR A 66 -8.07 4.53 12.20
CA THR A 66 -7.35 3.99 13.36
C THR A 66 -7.91 2.64 13.82
N GLU A 67 -9.16 2.30 13.50
CA GLU A 67 -9.72 0.97 13.76
C GLU A 67 -9.17 -0.11 12.81
N LEU A 68 -8.71 0.28 11.62
CA LEU A 68 -8.11 -0.63 10.63
C LEU A 68 -6.59 -0.75 10.81
N VAL A 69 -5.93 0.32 11.24
CA VAL A 69 -4.48 0.46 11.40
C VAL A 69 -4.13 1.16 12.72
N PRO A 70 -4.36 0.51 13.88
CA PRO A 70 -4.25 1.17 15.19
C PRO A 70 -2.86 1.69 15.53
N ASP A 71 -1.81 1.05 15.00
CA ASP A 71 -0.42 1.42 15.28
C ASP A 71 0.15 2.47 14.30
N ALA A 72 -0.68 2.94 13.36
CA ALA A 72 -0.28 3.91 12.34
C ALA A 72 -0.65 5.33 12.75
N ARG A 73 0.26 6.28 12.51
CA ARG A 73 -0.09 7.70 12.49
C ARG A 73 -0.65 8.03 11.11
N LEU A 74 -1.97 8.24 11.05
CA LEU A 74 -2.62 8.65 9.82
C LEU A 74 -2.32 10.12 9.49
N ILE A 75 -2.00 10.38 8.23
CA ILE A 75 -1.88 11.74 7.67
C ILE A 75 -2.82 11.89 6.49
N GLN A 76 -3.55 13.01 6.45
CA GLN A 76 -4.50 13.26 5.37
C GLN A 76 -3.78 13.44 4.03
N LYS A 77 -4.30 12.83 2.98
CA LYS A 77 -3.80 13.03 1.60
C LYS A 77 -3.64 14.50 1.25
N ASP A 78 -4.61 15.35 1.60
CA ASP A 78 -4.56 16.79 1.29
C ASP A 78 -3.41 17.50 2.02
N THR A 79 -3.02 17.00 3.20
CA THR A 79 -1.83 17.50 3.91
C THR A 79 -0.57 17.12 3.16
N ILE A 80 -0.43 15.87 2.70
CA ILE A 80 0.69 15.43 1.87
C ILE A 80 0.76 16.26 0.58
N VAL A 81 -0.36 16.40 -0.14
CA VAL A 81 -0.44 17.20 -1.37
C VAL A 81 -0.04 18.65 -1.10
N SER A 82 -0.49 19.25 0.01
CA SER A 82 -0.13 20.62 0.38
C SER A 82 1.38 20.77 0.60
N ILE A 83 2.01 19.83 1.32
CA ILE A 83 3.46 19.84 1.60
C ILE A 83 4.29 19.74 0.32
N PHE A 84 3.92 18.84 -0.58
CA PHE A 84 4.67 18.56 -1.81
C PHE A 84 4.22 19.37 -3.02
N SER A 85 3.15 20.18 -2.89
CA SER A 85 2.83 21.20 -3.88
C SER A 85 3.90 22.30 -3.88
N ASN A 86 4.06 23.01 -5.00
CA ASN A 86 5.04 24.09 -5.23
C ASN A 86 5.01 25.28 -4.22
N ARG A 87 4.27 25.17 -3.12
CA ARG A 87 4.18 26.15 -2.03
C ARG A 87 5.40 26.12 -1.09
N HIS A 88 6.08 24.98 -0.97
CA HIS A 88 7.31 24.85 -0.21
C HIS A 88 8.47 24.63 -1.19
N ARG A 89 9.53 25.47 -1.13
CA ARG A 89 10.70 25.33 -2.02
C ARG A 89 11.38 23.96 -1.92
N ASP A 90 11.17 23.25 -0.81
CA ASP A 90 11.54 21.85 -0.62
C ASP A 90 10.53 21.17 0.34
N GLY A 91 9.58 20.42 -0.24
CA GLY A 91 8.54 19.72 0.52
C GLY A 91 9.12 18.66 1.48
N TRP A 92 10.22 18.00 1.11
CA TRP A 92 10.88 17.02 1.96
C TRP A 92 11.55 17.67 3.17
N ALA A 93 12.22 18.81 3.00
CA ALA A 93 12.76 19.57 4.13
C ALA A 93 11.67 19.95 5.15
N TYR A 94 10.49 20.37 4.66
CA TYR A 94 9.35 20.63 5.53
C TYR A 94 8.86 19.36 6.23
N PHE A 95 8.69 18.27 5.48
CA PHE A 95 8.21 16.99 5.99
C PHE A 95 9.12 16.45 7.11
N TYR A 96 10.44 16.46 6.90
CA TYR A 96 11.43 16.02 7.90
C TYR A 96 11.38 16.84 9.18
N SER A 97 11.13 18.14 9.07
CA SER A 97 11.15 19.06 10.21
C SER A 97 9.84 19.05 11.02
N HIS A 98 8.70 18.70 10.41
CA HIS A 98 7.37 18.91 11.02
C HIS A 98 6.51 17.64 11.10
N VAL A 99 6.76 16.64 10.26
CA VAL A 99 5.89 15.47 10.13
C VAL A 99 6.60 14.20 10.58
N GLY A 100 7.72 13.85 9.93
CA GLY A 100 8.46 12.62 10.20
C GLY A 100 9.53 12.36 9.15
N GLN A 101 10.16 11.19 9.19
CA GLN A 101 11.26 10.85 8.28
C GLN A 101 10.78 10.21 6.96
N SER A 102 9.58 9.64 6.96
CA SER A 102 8.98 8.98 5.81
C SER A 102 7.47 8.86 6.00
N PHE A 103 6.76 8.50 4.94
CA PHE A 103 5.38 8.04 5.00
C PHE A 103 5.13 6.88 4.04
N ASN A 104 4.05 6.15 4.27
CA ASN A 104 3.66 4.99 3.49
C ASN A 104 2.34 5.25 2.78
N THR A 105 2.12 4.54 1.68
CA THR A 105 0.86 4.53 0.94
C THR A 105 0.41 3.09 0.69
N PHE A 106 -0.78 2.75 1.16
CA PHE A 106 -1.32 1.38 1.06
C PHE A 106 -2.54 1.33 0.16
N GLY A 107 -2.60 0.31 -0.71
CA GLY A 107 -3.80 -0.04 -1.47
C GLY A 107 -4.81 -0.81 -0.60
N CYS A 108 -6.06 -0.91 -1.04
CA CYS A 108 -7.04 -1.72 -0.33
C CYS A 108 -6.68 -3.22 -0.49
N PRO A 109 -6.48 -3.99 0.60
CA PRO A 109 -6.18 -5.41 0.51
C PRO A 109 -7.32 -6.14 -0.20
N LEU A 110 -6.98 -6.93 -1.22
CA LEU A 110 -7.94 -7.72 -1.97
C LEU A 110 -7.77 -9.20 -1.62
N PHE A 111 -8.76 -9.77 -0.95
CA PHE A 111 -8.74 -11.16 -0.53
C PHE A 111 -9.42 -12.08 -1.56
N LEU A 112 -8.73 -13.17 -1.89
CA LEU A 112 -9.21 -14.25 -2.76
C LEU A 112 -9.21 -15.57 -2.00
N ARG A 113 -9.89 -16.59 -2.55
CA ARG A 113 -9.87 -17.98 -2.07
C ARG A 113 -10.13 -18.09 -0.58
N ASN A 114 -11.25 -17.53 -0.12
CA ASN A 114 -11.66 -17.55 1.30
C ASN A 114 -10.58 -16.99 2.25
N TYR A 115 -10.04 -15.81 1.93
CA TYR A 115 -9.01 -15.12 2.73
C TYR A 115 -7.67 -15.85 2.86
N THR A 116 -7.39 -16.81 1.97
CA THR A 116 -6.09 -17.47 1.94
C THR A 116 -5.08 -16.75 1.05
N TRP A 117 -5.54 -15.92 0.12
CA TRP A 117 -4.71 -15.15 -0.81
C TRP A 117 -5.04 -13.67 -0.68
N CYS A 118 -4.03 -12.81 -0.74
CA CYS A 118 -4.18 -11.36 -0.65
C CYS A 118 -3.31 -10.64 -1.68
N ILE A 119 -3.93 -9.87 -2.56
CA ILE A 119 -3.23 -8.89 -3.40
C ILE A 119 -3.18 -7.57 -2.64
N PHE A 120 -2.00 -6.96 -2.57
CA PHE A 120 -1.80 -5.73 -1.82
C PHE A 120 -0.72 -4.86 -2.42
N TYR A 121 -1.00 -3.56 -2.49
CA TYR A 121 -0.03 -2.54 -2.84
C TYR A 121 0.50 -1.88 -1.57
N ALA A 122 1.83 -1.79 -1.48
CA ALA A 122 2.52 -1.01 -0.46
C ALA A 122 3.56 -0.11 -1.12
N GLY A 123 3.62 1.15 -0.69
CA GLY A 123 4.66 2.09 -1.06
C GLY A 123 5.21 2.82 0.16
N SER A 124 6.47 3.21 0.09
CA SER A 124 7.23 3.97 1.08
C SER A 124 7.91 5.15 0.39
N HIS A 125 7.86 6.31 1.05
CA HIS A 125 8.38 7.58 0.56
C HIS A 125 9.26 8.18 1.65
N CYS A 126 10.54 8.39 1.35
CA CYS A 126 11.55 8.87 2.31
C CYS A 126 12.46 9.98 1.78
N GLY A 127 12.23 10.51 0.58
CA GLY A 127 13.02 11.59 -0.02
C GLY A 127 12.84 11.68 -1.54
N TRP A 128 13.48 12.68 -2.16
CA TRP A 128 13.41 12.91 -3.61
C TRP A 128 13.85 11.70 -4.45
N LEU A 129 14.85 10.98 -3.97
CA LEU A 129 15.43 9.78 -4.57
C LEU A 129 15.45 8.63 -3.55
N CYS A 130 14.41 8.59 -2.71
CA CYS A 130 14.30 7.60 -1.65
C CYS A 130 12.83 7.21 -1.56
N GLY A 131 12.53 6.05 -2.12
CA GLY A 131 11.22 5.48 -2.04
C GLY A 131 11.15 4.19 -2.83
N GLY A 132 10.09 3.44 -2.59
CA GLY A 132 9.77 2.28 -3.38
C GLY A 132 8.34 1.85 -3.18
N GLY A 133 7.86 1.00 -4.05
CA GLY A 133 6.55 0.39 -3.86
C GLY A 133 6.37 -0.81 -4.77
N ARG A 134 5.44 -1.69 -4.39
CA ARG A 134 5.17 -2.94 -5.10
C ARG A 134 3.71 -3.34 -5.01
N LEU A 135 3.21 -3.98 -6.06
CA LEU A 135 1.94 -4.71 -6.05
C LEU A 135 2.25 -6.21 -5.96
N ALA A 136 1.98 -6.81 -4.80
CA ALA A 136 2.37 -8.18 -4.51
C ALA A 136 1.18 -9.07 -4.12
N LEU A 137 1.34 -10.36 -4.40
CA LEU A 137 0.50 -11.43 -3.92
C LEU A 137 1.13 -12.08 -2.69
N TYR A 138 0.32 -12.26 -1.66
CA TYR A 138 0.66 -13.01 -0.47
C TYR A 138 -0.30 -14.20 -0.31
N LYS A 139 0.23 -15.31 0.20
CA LYS A 139 -0.56 -16.48 0.60
C LYS A 139 -0.45 -16.65 2.10
N LYS A 140 -1.58 -16.93 2.75
CA LYS A 140 -1.63 -17.30 4.15
C LYS A 140 -1.08 -18.72 4.33
N ASP A 141 -0.11 -18.87 5.22
CA ASP A 141 0.50 -20.13 5.63
C ASP A 141 0.51 -20.19 7.16
N GLY A 142 -0.44 -20.94 7.73
CA GLY A 142 -0.77 -20.86 9.15
C GLY A 142 -1.17 -19.44 9.58
N ASP A 143 -0.44 -18.88 10.55
CA ASP A 143 -0.64 -17.52 11.05
C ASP A 143 0.20 -16.46 10.30
N ASN A 144 1.01 -16.90 9.34
CA ASN A 144 1.91 -16.03 8.60
C ASN A 144 1.37 -15.74 7.19
N TRP A 145 1.79 -14.61 6.65
CA TRP A 145 1.60 -14.29 5.24
C TRP A 145 2.94 -14.38 4.54
N VAL A 146 2.98 -15.14 3.46
CA VAL A 146 4.21 -15.39 2.70
C VAL A 146 4.06 -14.75 1.33
N PHE A 147 5.09 -14.02 0.92
CA PHE A 147 5.17 -13.47 -0.44
C PHE A 147 5.16 -14.61 -1.47
N VAL A 148 4.30 -14.50 -2.47
CA VAL A 148 4.24 -15.46 -3.58
C VAL A 148 4.94 -14.89 -4.80
N LYS A 149 4.55 -13.68 -5.21
CA LYS A 149 5.10 -12.94 -6.35
C LYS A 149 4.61 -11.50 -6.39
N ASP A 150 5.16 -10.70 -7.30
CA ASP A 150 4.66 -9.37 -7.65
C ASP A 150 4.47 -9.22 -9.17
N TRP A 151 3.79 -8.14 -9.56
CA TRP A 151 3.61 -7.75 -10.97
C TRP A 151 4.34 -6.45 -11.32
N GLY A 152 5.22 -6.01 -10.43
CA GLY A 152 5.96 -4.78 -10.59
C GLY A 152 6.29 -4.11 -9.28
N SER A 153 7.40 -3.40 -9.32
CA SER A 153 7.86 -2.50 -8.28
C SER A 153 8.52 -1.27 -8.91
N TRP A 154 8.60 -0.21 -8.13
CA TRP A 154 9.39 0.97 -8.43
C TRP A 154 10.34 1.23 -7.27
N VAL A 155 11.49 1.81 -7.59
CA VAL A 155 12.49 2.29 -6.64
C VAL A 155 13.00 3.61 -7.21
N SER A 156 13.17 4.61 -6.35
CA SER A 156 13.77 5.89 -6.70
C SER A 156 15.08 6.12 -5.99
#